data_AF-A0A7V9IR14-F1
#
_entry.id   AF-A0A7V9IR14-F1
#
_cell.length_a   1.000
_cell.length_b   1.000
_cell.length_c   1.000
_cell.angle_alpha   90.00
_cell.angle_beta   90.00
_cell.angle_gamma   90.00
#
_symmetry.space_group_name_H-M   'P 1'
#
loop_
_entity.id
_entity.type
_entity.pdbx_description
1 polymer ?
#
loop_
_entity_poly.entity_id
_entity_poly.type
_entity_poly.pdbx_seq_one_letter_code
_entity_poly.pdbx_strand_id
1 'polypeptide(L)'
;MKAVAAAALGLAAGIVVTRRSHRAAISPWWDERVGPTRLRRSDLPVGGTLALLTAAALRQLGHPGAAGVIAGLGVGAAAGAVGTGLAHPLPPLRR
;
A
#
# COMPACT_ATOMS: atom_id res chain seq x y z
N MET A 1 -14.91 -1.15 15.84
CA MET A 1 -15.04 0.19 15.20
C MET A 1 -13.68 0.82 14.88
N LYS A 2 -12.76 0.97 15.86
CA LYS A 2 -11.45 1.64 15.65
C LYS A 2 -10.60 1.04 14.51
N ALA A 3 -10.50 -0.29 14.43
CA ALA A 3 -9.74 -0.96 13.37
C ALA A 3 -10.35 -0.77 11.96
N VAL A 4 -11.67 -0.65 11.86
CA VAL A 4 -12.38 -0.40 10.58
C VAL A 4 -12.13 1.03 10.10
N ALA A 5 -12.21 2.01 11.02
CA ALA A 5 -11.86 3.39 10.70
C ALA A 5 -10.38 3.52 10.30
N ALA A 6 -9.49 2.80 10.99
CA ALA A 6 -8.08 2.72 10.66
C ALA A 6 -7.83 2.12 9.27
N ALA A 7 -8.56 1.07 8.90
CA ALA A 7 -8.49 0.48 7.57
C ALA A 7 -9.00 1.45 6.48
N ALA A 8 -10.10 2.16 6.73
CA ALA A 8 -10.61 3.16 5.80
C ALA A 8 -9.61 4.32 5.57
N LEU A 9 -8.98 4.79 6.66
CA LEU A 9 -7.93 5.83 6.59
C LEU A 9 -6.68 5.32 5.86
N GLY A 10 -6.26 4.09 6.15
CA GLY A 10 -5.15 3.44 5.47
C GLY A 10 -5.43 3.36 3.97
N LEU A 11 -6.64 2.95 3.59
CA LEU A 11 -7.07 2.85 2.20
C LEU A 11 -7.07 4.19 1.49
N ALA A 12 -7.61 5.24 2.11
CA ALA A 12 -7.54 6.59 1.56
C ALA A 12 -6.09 7.08 1.40
N ALA A 13 -5.23 6.83 2.40
CA ALA A 13 -3.82 7.22 2.35
C ALA A 13 -3.07 6.47 1.24
N GLY A 14 -3.30 5.16 1.09
CA GLY A 14 -2.73 4.34 0.02
C GLY A 14 -3.12 4.88 -1.36
N ILE A 15 -4.42 5.18 -1.57
CA ILE A 15 -4.89 5.77 -2.83
C ILE A 15 -4.25 7.14 -3.10
N VAL A 16 -4.21 8.02 -2.10
CA VAL A 16 -3.66 9.38 -2.25
C VAL A 16 -2.16 9.33 -2.54
N VAL A 17 -1.40 8.50 -1.82
CA VAL A 17 0.04 8.35 -2.05
C VAL A 17 0.28 7.76 -3.44
N THR A 18 -0.36 6.65 -3.81
CA THR A 18 -0.18 6.05 -5.14
C THR A 18 -0.58 7.01 -6.25
N ARG A 19 -1.70 7.74 -6.10
CA ARG A 19 -2.15 8.74 -7.09
C ARG A 19 -1.22 9.96 -7.15
N ARG A 20 -0.70 10.44 -6.02
CA ARG A 20 0.30 11.52 -6.00
C ARG A 20 1.57 11.09 -6.72
N SER A 21 2.02 9.87 -6.44
CA SER A 21 3.19 9.29 -7.08
C SER A 21 2.96 9.07 -8.59
N HIS A 22 1.73 8.72 -9.02
CA HIS A 22 1.35 8.71 -10.44
C HIS A 22 1.44 10.07 -11.13
N ARG A 23 1.21 11.17 -10.41
CA ARG A 23 1.29 12.54 -10.96
C ARG A 23 2.71 13.12 -10.95
N ALA A 24 3.53 12.69 -10.00
CA ALA A 24 4.91 13.15 -9.86
C ALA A 24 5.82 11.92 -9.90
N ALA A 25 6.07 11.42 -11.11
CA ALA A 25 7.02 10.34 -11.37
C ALA A 25 8.45 10.85 -11.11
N ILE A 26 8.83 10.95 -9.84
CA ILE A 26 10.10 11.54 -9.39
C ILE A 26 11.22 10.48 -9.36
N SER A 27 10.90 9.19 -9.56
CA SER A 27 11.87 8.08 -9.44
C SER A 27 12.11 7.39 -10.79
N PRO A 28 13.37 7.11 -11.18
CA PRO A 28 13.68 6.32 -12.38
C PRO A 28 13.23 4.85 -12.32
N TRP A 29 12.78 4.38 -11.15
CA TRP A 29 12.31 3.02 -10.88
C TRP A 29 10.77 2.90 -11.06
N TRP A 30 10.13 3.99 -11.54
CA TRP A 30 8.69 4.20 -11.59
C TRP A 30 7.95 3.35 -12.64
N ASP A 31 8.59 3.12 -13.79
CA ASP A 31 8.05 2.27 -14.87
C ASP A 31 8.50 0.82 -14.78
N GLU A 32 9.28 0.48 -13.75
CA GLU A 32 9.74 -0.89 -13.56
C GLU A 32 8.56 -1.77 -13.14
N ARG A 33 8.28 -2.82 -13.90
CA ARG A 33 7.20 -3.75 -13.59
C ARG A 33 7.57 -4.63 -12.42
N VAL A 34 6.56 -5.07 -11.68
CA VAL A 34 6.70 -6.19 -10.76
C VAL A 34 6.68 -7.49 -11.57
N GLY A 35 7.85 -7.93 -12.02
CA GLY A 35 8.02 -9.16 -12.79
C GLY A 35 7.15 -9.17 -14.07
N PRO A 36 6.42 -10.27 -14.37
CA PRO A 36 5.56 -10.34 -15.56
C PRO A 36 4.22 -9.59 -15.41
N THR A 37 3.96 -8.94 -14.27
CA THR A 37 2.67 -8.29 -14.01
C THR A 37 2.58 -6.90 -14.64
N ARG A 38 1.36 -6.36 -14.78
CA ARG A 38 1.13 -4.99 -15.24
C ARG A 38 1.21 -3.93 -14.14
N LEU A 39 1.54 -4.35 -12.91
CA LEU A 39 1.68 -3.47 -11.76
C LEU A 39 3.07 -2.82 -11.75
N ARG A 40 3.12 -1.54 -11.37
CA ARG A 40 4.39 -0.84 -11.16
C ARG A 40 5.01 -1.32 -9.85
N ARG A 41 6.33 -1.32 -9.79
CA ARG A 41 7.08 -1.57 -8.54
C ARG A 41 6.71 -0.56 -7.46
N SER A 42 6.28 0.63 -7.86
CA SER A 42 5.78 1.69 -6.98
C SER A 42 4.38 1.44 -6.40
N ASP A 43 3.62 0.50 -6.98
CA ASP A 43 2.32 0.05 -6.44
C ASP A 43 2.49 -1.00 -5.35
N LEU A 44 3.73 -1.47 -5.10
CA LEU A 44 4.02 -2.37 -4.00
C LEU A 44 3.79 -1.63 -2.68
N PRO A 45 3.03 -2.24 -1.74
CA PRO A 45 2.64 -1.58 -0.52
C PRO A 45 3.77 -1.64 0.51
N VAL A 46 4.94 -1.07 0.22
CA VAL A 46 6.10 -1.05 1.12
C VAL A 46 5.71 -0.47 2.48
N GLY A 47 4.91 0.60 2.49
CA GLY A 47 4.33 1.16 3.71
C GLY A 47 3.33 0.23 4.41
N GLY A 48 2.54 -0.54 3.66
CA GLY A 48 1.63 -1.55 4.22
C GLY A 48 2.37 -2.72 4.88
N THR A 49 3.46 -3.19 4.26
CA THR A 49 4.32 -4.24 4.82
C THR A 49 5.01 -3.78 6.10
N LEU A 50 5.55 -2.56 6.12
CA LEU A 50 6.12 -1.96 7.32
C LEU A 50 5.08 -1.82 8.44
N ALA A 51 3.86 -1.39 8.11
CA ALA A 51 2.77 -1.32 9.07
C ALA A 51 2.43 -2.70 9.66
N LEU A 52 2.39 -3.76 8.85
CA LEU A 52 2.15 -5.12 9.35
C LEU A 52 3.27 -5.63 10.26
N LEU A 53 4.53 -5.36 9.94
CA LEU A 53 5.67 -5.67 10.81
C LEU A 53 5.58 -4.91 12.14
N THR A 54 5.21 -3.63 12.09
CA THR A 54 5.04 -2.78 13.27
C THR A 54 3.88 -3.28 14.14
N ALA A 55 2.78 -3.72 13.52
CA ALA A 55 1.65 -4.33 14.21
C ALA A 55 2.04 -5.64 14.91
N ALA A 56 2.84 -6.49 14.24
CA ALA A 56 3.35 -7.72 14.85
C ALA A 56 4.23 -7.43 16.07
N ALA A 57 5.14 -6.44 15.97
CA ALA A 57 5.98 -6.00 17.08
C ALA A 57 5.14 -5.47 18.26
N LEU A 58 4.16 -4.60 18.00
CA LEU A 58 3.24 -4.08 19.02
C LEU A 58 2.43 -5.18 19.71
N ARG A 59 2.07 -6.23 18.97
CA ARG A 59 1.36 -7.39 19.52
C ARG A 59 2.26 -8.20 20.45
N GLN A 60 3.54 -8.36 20.12
CA GLN A 60 4.52 -9.01 21.00
C GLN A 60 4.84 -8.17 22.24
N LEU A 61 4.81 -6.85 22.13
CA LEU A 61 4.99 -5.91 23.24
C LEU A 61 3.76 -5.78 24.16
N GLY A 62 2.71 -6.58 23.95
CA GLY A 62 1.52 -6.57 24.81
C GLY A 62 0.52 -5.44 24.52
N HIS A 63 0.59 -4.81 23.33
CA HIS A 63 -0.33 -3.75 22.90
C HIS A 63 -1.28 -4.20 21.77
N PRO A 64 -2.19 -5.17 22.03
CA PRO A 64 -3.05 -5.74 20.98
C PRO A 64 -4.01 -4.72 20.35
N GLY A 65 -4.44 -3.71 21.11
CA GLY A 65 -5.30 -2.64 20.60
C GLY A 65 -4.61 -1.76 19.56
N ALA A 66 -3.36 -1.36 19.82
CA ALA A 66 -2.55 -0.57 18.88
C ALA A 66 -2.15 -1.42 17.66
N ALA A 67 -1.79 -2.68 17.87
CA ALA A 67 -1.51 -3.63 16.80
C ALA A 67 -2.68 -3.76 15.82
N GLY A 68 -3.92 -3.85 16.31
CA GLY A 68 -5.10 -3.94 15.46
C GLY A 68 -5.35 -2.68 14.61
N VAL A 69 -5.08 -1.49 15.16
CA VAL A 69 -5.20 -0.22 14.44
C VAL A 69 -4.14 -0.10 13.35
N ILE A 70 -2.88 -0.42 13.68
CA ILE A 70 -1.75 -0.35 12.74
C ILE A 70 -1.92 -1.40 11.64
N ALA A 71 -2.37 -2.61 11.98
CA ALA A 71 -2.67 -3.66 10.99
C ALA A 71 -3.79 -3.21 10.05
N GLY A 72 -4.87 -2.61 10.59
CA GLY A 72 -5.93 -2.03 9.78
C GLY A 72 -5.40 -0.98 8.79
N LEU A 73 -4.60 -0.03 9.27
CA LEU A 73 -3.94 0.98 8.43
C LEU A 73 -3.09 0.34 7.32
N GLY A 74 -2.27 -0.65 7.68
CA GLY A 74 -1.40 -1.35 6.73
C GLY A 74 -2.17 -2.10 5.63
N VAL A 75 -3.21 -2.84 6.02
CA VAL A 75 -4.07 -3.58 5.08
C VAL A 75 -4.83 -2.61 4.17
N GLY A 76 -5.40 -1.55 4.75
CA GLY A 76 -6.09 -0.52 3.98
C GLY A 76 -5.17 0.12 2.95
N ALA A 77 -3.99 0.56 3.37
CA ALA A 77 -3.00 1.17 2.49
C ALA A 77 -2.55 0.23 1.37
N ALA A 78 -2.37 -1.05 1.68
CA ALA A 78 -2.04 -2.05 0.69
C ALA A 78 -3.14 -2.25 -0.35
N ALA A 79 -4.39 -2.39 0.09
CA ALA A 79 -5.55 -2.51 -0.79
C ALA A 79 -5.72 -1.27 -1.67
N GLY A 80 -5.54 -0.06 -1.10
CA GLY A 80 -5.60 1.20 -1.83
C GLY A 80 -4.52 1.30 -2.91
N ALA A 81 -3.27 0.96 -2.59
CA ALA A 81 -2.16 1.00 -3.54
C ALA A 81 -2.37 0.01 -4.69
N VAL A 82 -2.69 -1.25 -4.38
CA VAL A 82 -2.94 -2.30 -5.39
C VAL A 82 -4.15 -1.94 -6.25
N GLY A 83 -5.25 -1.48 -5.64
CA GLY A 83 -6.45 -1.06 -6.38
C GLY A 83 -6.17 0.09 -7.34
N THR A 84 -5.33 1.05 -6.94
CA THR A 84 -4.94 2.18 -7.79
C THR A 84 -4.05 1.74 -8.95
N GLY A 85 -3.10 0.83 -8.71
CA GLY A 85 -2.26 0.23 -9.76
C GLY A 85 -3.06 -0.61 -10.76
N LEU A 86 -4.10 -1.32 -10.30
CA LEU A 86 -5.03 -2.06 -11.16
C LEU A 86 -5.94 -1.14 -11.98
N ALA A 87 -6.37 0.00 -11.42
CA ALA A 87 -7.18 0.99 -12.13
C ALA A 87 -6.37 1.78 -13.18
N HIS A 88 -5.06 1.87 -13.00
CA HIS A 88 -4.14 2.54 -13.92
C HIS A 88 -2.95 1.63 -14.29
N PRO A 89 -3.20 0.54 -15.02
CA PRO A 89 -2.16 -0.43 -15.33
C PRO A 89 -1.16 0.14 -16.35
N LEU A 90 0.09 -0.33 -16.28
CA LEU A 90 1.07 -0.07 -17.34
C LEU A 90 0.59 -0.63 -18.69
N PRO A 91 0.96 0.00 -19.82
CA PRO A 91 0.62 -0.48 -21.16
C PRO A 91 1.07 -1.94 -21.36
N PRO A 92 0.47 -2.70 -22.28
CA PRO A 92 0.95 -4.05 -22.59
C PRO A 92 2.42 -4.03 -23.04
N LEU A 93 3.18 -5.07 -22.66
CA LEU A 93 4.50 -5.33 -23.26
C LEU A 93 4.28 -5.50 -24.77
N ARG A 94 4.67 -4.52 -25.59
CA ARG A 94 4.84 -4.75 -27.02
C ARG A 94 6.03 -5.69 -27.17
N ARG A 95 5.75 -6.94 -27.52
CA ARG A 95 6.71 -7.81 -28.20
C ARG A 95 6.86 -7.33 -29.63
#